data_AF-A0A0U5JGK9-F1
#
_entry.id   AF-A0A0U5JGK9-F1
#
_cell.length_a   1.000
_cell.length_b   1.000
_cell.length_c   1.000
_cell.angle_alpha   90.00
_cell.angle_beta   90.00
_cell.angle_gamma   90.00
#
_symmetry.space_group_name_H-M   'P 1'
#
loop_
_entity.id
_entity.type
_entity.pdbx_description
1 polymer ?
#
loop_
_entity_poly.entity_id
_entity_poly.type
_entity_poly.pdbx_seq_one_letter_code
_entity_poly.pdbx_strand_id
1 'polypeptide(L)'
;MKVQSTLNPSMELETSQSFTVGEKKKIQKVPKRRLLKPNNLILIPSFSREESSVSPNAQISPLSNHYFVIFSPKSPSKLKSFVVIEDKVALTEKLTKLSELIRSLTPVKDLFLNTFGEIAAQDRNLLFSKLLKIFKDRKDHAKIAFIFDCLKTKYQELNDYFEFSKEGRAFKPQSLQLLVDYLQTKKIMEPNFHCIVCKDCEDFESELQKIEKAPLNSTFGFIVRCQNSDSKPTAHMTAIYLQRTNQGWKALQLDAAGHASATLPALALKSNLKVRFFQGGEKRQSNYISCAVYALYDLAKLSFEEHVFDNLEKNLNQENHDDNCIQLSAADLTLDLIKVTEHVGRMKSTVRSKLSSSLAPEKELTVFFDSIKKYLIIEDNRQVNDLVRRLHFKYERYIAEKVLEKTL
;
A
#
# COMPACT_ATOMS: atom_id res chain seq x y z
N MET A 1 36.35 -29.12 36.15
CA MET A 1 37.37 -29.85 35.34
C MET A 1 37.54 -29.14 33.99
N LYS A 2 38.66 -29.33 33.27
CA LYS A 2 38.91 -28.75 31.94
C LYS A 2 38.88 -29.84 30.86
N VAL A 3 38.12 -29.65 29.78
CA VAL A 3 38.31 -30.20 28.41
C VAL A 3 37.64 -29.16 27.49
N GLN A 4 38.40 -28.20 26.96
CA GLN A 4 39.07 -28.20 25.64
C GLN A 4 38.15 -27.98 24.44
N SER A 5 38.45 -26.90 23.70
CA SER A 5 38.00 -26.60 22.35
C SER A 5 38.90 -27.25 21.30
N THR A 6 38.36 -27.59 20.14
CA THR A 6 39.12 -27.86 18.91
C THR A 6 38.70 -26.90 17.79
N LEU A 7 39.69 -26.49 16.99
CA LEU A 7 39.57 -25.67 15.79
C LEU A 7 40.06 -26.51 14.60
N ASN A 8 39.43 -26.33 13.42
CA ASN A 8 40.00 -26.26 12.05
C ASN A 8 41.17 -27.19 11.64
N PRO A 9 41.26 -27.66 10.36
CA PRO A 9 41.37 -26.69 9.25
C PRO A 9 40.98 -27.08 7.79
N SER A 10 40.82 -26.03 6.97
CA SER A 10 41.28 -25.81 5.56
C SER A 10 41.23 -26.87 4.43
N MET A 11 40.81 -26.38 3.25
CA MET A 11 41.36 -26.68 1.88
C MET A 11 41.16 -28.12 1.33
N GLU A 12 41.17 -28.41 0.02
CA GLU A 12 41.28 -27.68 -1.27
C GLU A 12 40.15 -28.24 -2.22
N LEU A 13 39.50 -27.48 -3.12
CA LEU A 13 39.87 -27.06 -4.49
C LEU A 13 39.93 -28.20 -5.56
N GLU A 14 39.45 -27.84 -6.76
CA GLU A 14 39.48 -28.55 -8.06
C GLU A 14 38.81 -29.93 -8.25
N THR A 15 37.83 -29.97 -9.16
CA THR A 15 38.03 -30.65 -10.45
C THR A 15 37.09 -30.06 -11.51
N SER A 16 37.59 -29.95 -12.74
CA SER A 16 36.86 -29.41 -13.88
C SER A 16 36.33 -30.52 -14.79
N GLN A 17 35.11 -30.37 -15.31
CA GLN A 17 34.59 -31.21 -16.40
C GLN A 17 33.98 -30.34 -17.50
N SER A 18 34.65 -30.35 -18.66
CA SER A 18 34.17 -29.74 -19.90
C SER A 18 33.33 -30.74 -20.68
N PHE A 19 32.16 -30.31 -21.16
CA PHE A 19 31.38 -31.08 -22.14
C PHE A 19 31.10 -30.26 -23.40
N THR A 20 31.87 -30.64 -24.43
CA THR A 20 31.60 -30.58 -25.87
C THR A 20 30.37 -29.82 -26.38
N VAL A 21 30.63 -28.83 -27.25
CA VAL A 21 29.63 -28.26 -28.18
C VAL A 21 29.24 -29.32 -29.21
N GLY A 22 27.93 -29.58 -29.38
CA GLY A 22 27.41 -30.56 -30.34
C GLY A 22 26.06 -30.17 -30.97
N GLU A 23 25.90 -30.52 -32.25
CA GLU A 23 24.65 -30.55 -33.05
C GLU A 23 23.75 -29.30 -33.12
N LYS A 24 23.88 -28.56 -34.23
CA LYS A 24 22.83 -27.63 -34.73
C LYS A 24 21.63 -28.43 -35.29
N LYS A 25 20.59 -28.70 -34.49
CA LYS A 25 19.32 -29.24 -35.01
C LYS A 25 18.48 -28.15 -35.69
N LYS A 26 17.90 -28.48 -36.85
CA LYS A 26 17.15 -27.56 -37.72
C LYS A 26 15.85 -27.12 -37.05
N ILE A 27 15.66 -25.81 -36.86
CA ILE A 27 14.37 -25.25 -36.40
C ILE A 27 13.35 -25.36 -37.55
N GLN A 28 12.34 -26.22 -37.37
CA GLN A 28 11.23 -26.36 -38.30
C GLN A 28 10.26 -25.18 -38.13
N LYS A 29 9.92 -24.48 -39.21
CA LYS A 29 9.05 -23.28 -39.16
C LYS A 29 7.59 -23.67 -38.92
N VAL A 30 7.13 -23.57 -37.67
CA VAL A 30 5.70 -23.64 -37.32
C VAL A 30 4.99 -22.35 -37.80
N PRO A 31 3.82 -22.42 -38.45
CA PRO A 31 3.15 -21.24 -39.02
C PRO A 31 2.63 -20.27 -37.96
N LYS A 32 2.76 -18.97 -38.23
CA LYS A 32 2.25 -17.89 -37.37
C LYS A 32 0.71 -17.94 -37.27
N ARG A 33 0.16 -18.45 -36.16
CA ARG A 33 -1.24 -18.16 -35.80
C ARG A 33 -1.37 -16.65 -35.52
N ARG A 34 -2.41 -16.02 -36.08
CA ARG A 34 -2.72 -14.61 -35.81
C ARG A 34 -3.10 -14.44 -34.34
N LEU A 35 -2.35 -13.63 -33.60
CA LEU A 35 -2.82 -13.06 -32.35
C LEU A 35 -3.90 -12.02 -32.67
N LEU A 36 -5.06 -12.13 -32.03
CA LEU A 36 -6.11 -11.13 -32.11
C LEU A 36 -5.67 -9.86 -31.38
N LYS A 37 -5.85 -8.70 -31.99
CA LYS A 37 -5.60 -7.40 -31.34
C LYS A 37 -6.81 -7.05 -30.44
N PRO A 38 -6.61 -6.64 -29.18
CA PRO A 38 -7.66 -5.96 -28.44
C PRO A 38 -7.84 -4.53 -28.98
N ASN A 39 -9.00 -4.31 -29.61
CA ASN A 39 -9.73 -3.06 -29.91
C ASN A 39 -8.96 -1.75 -30.15
N ASN A 40 -9.22 -1.15 -31.32
CA ASN A 40 -8.83 0.23 -31.64
C ASN A 40 -9.61 1.23 -30.76
N LEU A 41 -8.94 2.28 -30.31
CA LEU A 41 -9.59 3.51 -29.84
C LEU A 41 -9.94 4.36 -31.07
N ILE A 42 -11.21 4.77 -31.21
CA ILE A 42 -11.68 5.55 -32.37
C ILE A 42 -11.31 7.02 -32.16
N LEU A 43 -10.51 7.57 -33.06
CA LEU A 43 -10.34 9.01 -33.22
C LEU A 43 -11.40 9.54 -34.18
N ILE A 44 -12.24 10.47 -33.72
CA ILE A 44 -13.20 11.20 -34.56
C ILE A 44 -12.63 12.61 -34.82
N PRO A 45 -12.21 12.95 -36.04
CA PRO A 45 -11.76 14.30 -36.38
C PRO A 45 -12.95 15.18 -36.81
N SER A 46 -13.35 16.12 -35.96
CA SER A 46 -14.31 17.17 -36.31
C SER A 46 -13.61 18.31 -37.06
N PHE A 47 -13.57 18.22 -38.39
CA PHE A 47 -13.24 19.38 -39.22
C PHE A 47 -14.43 20.36 -39.27
N SER A 48 -14.13 21.65 -39.25
CA SER A 48 -15.03 22.71 -39.68
C SER A 48 -14.16 23.79 -40.31
N ARG A 49 -14.47 24.18 -41.55
CA ARG A 49 -13.61 25.00 -42.40
C ARG A 49 -14.50 25.98 -43.17
N GLU A 50 -14.31 27.27 -42.93
CA GLU A 50 -14.84 28.33 -43.78
C GLU A 50 -13.68 29.27 -44.16
N GLU A 51 -13.77 29.78 -45.38
CA GLU A 51 -12.80 30.67 -46.04
C GLU A 51 -13.52 32.04 -46.21
N SER A 52 -12.91 33.22 -46.39
CA SER A 52 -11.52 33.63 -46.72
C SER A 52 -11.25 35.00 -45.98
N SER A 53 -10.40 35.99 -46.33
CA SER A 53 -9.60 36.35 -47.52
C SER A 53 -8.51 37.42 -47.16
N VAL A 54 -7.74 37.87 -48.16
CA VAL A 54 -7.28 39.26 -48.46
C VAL A 54 -7.09 40.25 -47.29
N SER A 55 -5.96 40.98 -47.11
CA SER A 55 -4.63 41.00 -47.77
C SER A 55 -3.63 41.83 -46.92
N PRO A 56 -2.31 41.89 -47.23
CA PRO A 56 -1.28 42.31 -46.27
C PRO A 56 -0.82 43.79 -46.35
N ASN A 57 -0.46 44.37 -45.20
CA ASN A 57 0.73 45.25 -45.02
C ASN A 57 0.85 45.77 -43.57
N ALA A 58 1.93 45.40 -42.85
CA ALA A 58 2.44 46.09 -41.66
C ALA A 58 3.87 45.62 -41.37
N GLN A 59 4.72 46.49 -40.80
CA GLN A 59 6.13 46.22 -40.52
C GLN A 59 6.33 45.47 -39.19
N ILE A 60 7.33 44.58 -39.13
CA ILE A 60 7.71 43.89 -37.89
C ILE A 60 8.77 44.72 -37.15
N SER A 61 8.46 45.09 -35.91
CA SER A 61 9.43 45.50 -34.89
C SER A 61 9.06 44.85 -33.54
N PRO A 62 10.03 44.55 -32.66
CA PRO A 62 9.81 43.58 -31.58
C PRO A 62 9.10 44.22 -30.37
N LEU A 63 7.81 43.91 -30.21
CA LEU A 63 7.06 44.21 -28.98
C LEU A 63 7.11 43.06 -27.99
N SER A 64 7.04 43.41 -26.71
CA SER A 64 6.95 42.48 -25.58
C SER A 64 5.69 41.61 -25.67
N ASN A 65 5.79 40.36 -25.21
CA ASN A 65 4.65 39.43 -25.16
C ASN A 65 3.60 39.91 -24.14
N HIS A 66 2.62 40.67 -24.62
CA HIS A 66 1.35 40.93 -23.96
C HIS A 66 0.23 40.36 -24.85
N TYR A 67 -0.35 39.23 -24.42
CA TYR A 67 -1.43 38.59 -25.15
C TYR A 67 -2.76 39.31 -24.88
N PHE A 68 -3.21 40.12 -25.84
CA PHE A 68 -4.59 40.61 -25.87
C PHE A 68 -5.55 39.48 -26.27
N VAL A 69 -6.68 39.38 -25.56
CA VAL A 69 -7.81 38.52 -25.92
C VAL A 69 -8.99 39.41 -26.29
N ILE A 70 -9.36 39.42 -27.57
CA ILE A 70 -10.54 40.15 -28.05
C ILE A 70 -11.77 39.27 -27.88
N PHE A 71 -12.80 39.76 -27.20
CA PHE A 71 -14.10 39.10 -27.05
C PHE A 71 -15.12 39.59 -28.08
N SER A 72 -15.93 38.69 -28.61
CA SER A 72 -17.11 39.03 -29.43
C SER A 72 -18.36 39.17 -28.53
N PRO A 73 -19.11 40.30 -28.58
CA PRO A 73 -20.11 40.62 -27.57
C PRO A 73 -21.50 40.03 -27.87
N LYS A 74 -21.76 38.76 -27.48
CA LYS A 74 -23.10 38.15 -27.55
C LYS A 74 -23.50 37.28 -26.34
N SER A 75 -23.50 37.86 -25.13
CA SER A 75 -24.51 37.60 -24.06
C SER A 75 -24.14 38.30 -22.73
N PRO A 76 -24.95 39.23 -22.20
CA PRO A 76 -24.67 39.90 -20.93
C PRO A 76 -25.23 39.12 -19.72
N SER A 77 -24.50 38.11 -19.23
CA SER A 77 -24.72 37.60 -17.86
C SER A 77 -23.45 36.98 -17.27
N LYS A 78 -23.30 37.02 -15.94
CA LYS A 78 -22.15 36.52 -15.16
C LYS A 78 -20.83 37.28 -15.41
N LEU A 79 -20.82 38.57 -15.05
CA LEU A 79 -19.61 39.18 -14.50
C LEU A 79 -19.20 38.38 -13.25
N LYS A 80 -18.22 37.49 -13.39
CA LYS A 80 -17.51 36.90 -12.24
C LYS A 80 -16.39 37.86 -11.83
N SER A 81 -16.22 38.03 -10.52
CA SER A 81 -15.10 38.80 -9.97
C SER A 81 -13.76 38.15 -10.34
N PHE A 82 -12.88 38.93 -10.97
CA PHE A 82 -11.53 38.50 -11.31
C PHE A 82 -10.60 38.71 -10.10
N VAL A 83 -10.56 37.74 -9.18
CA VAL A 83 -9.61 37.70 -8.05
C VAL A 83 -8.85 36.38 -8.05
N VAL A 84 -8.09 36.13 -9.14
CA VAL A 84 -7.17 34.98 -9.25
C VAL A 84 -5.97 35.35 -10.13
N ILE A 85 -4.86 35.81 -9.53
CA ILE A 85 -3.49 35.69 -10.10
C ILE A 85 -2.43 35.89 -9.01
N GLU A 86 -2.48 36.97 -8.22
CA GLU A 86 -1.42 37.36 -7.27
C GLU A 86 -1.21 36.33 -6.15
N ASP A 87 -2.31 35.84 -5.56
CA ASP A 87 -2.32 34.90 -4.43
C ASP A 87 -1.50 33.61 -4.70
N LYS A 88 -1.44 33.19 -5.97
CA LYS A 88 -0.65 32.02 -6.38
C LYS A 88 0.86 32.25 -6.33
N VAL A 89 1.32 33.50 -6.47
CA VAL A 89 2.75 33.84 -6.38
C VAL A 89 3.17 33.79 -4.92
N ALA A 90 2.47 34.53 -4.03
CA ALA A 90 2.74 34.54 -2.60
C ALA A 90 2.70 33.12 -1.99
N LEU A 91 1.68 32.31 -2.31
CA LEU A 91 1.59 30.94 -1.82
C LEU A 91 2.73 30.04 -2.34
N THR A 92 3.28 30.34 -3.52
CA THR A 92 4.43 29.60 -4.08
C THR A 92 5.75 30.01 -3.42
N GLU A 93 5.94 31.29 -3.11
CA GLU A 93 7.10 31.79 -2.34
C GLU A 93 7.11 31.20 -0.92
N LYS A 94 5.97 31.24 -0.22
CA LYS A 94 5.83 30.61 1.12
C LYS A 94 6.12 29.10 1.06
N LEU A 95 5.64 28.40 0.03
CA LEU A 95 5.93 26.97 -0.18
C LEU A 95 7.42 26.70 -0.40
N THR A 96 8.11 27.52 -1.20
CA THR A 96 9.55 27.42 -1.43
C THR A 96 10.32 27.64 -0.14
N LYS A 97 10.06 28.75 0.58
CA LYS A 97 10.68 29.07 1.87
C LYS A 97 10.51 27.92 2.86
N LEU A 98 9.28 27.44 3.09
CA LEU A 98 9.01 26.33 4.01
C LEU A 98 9.70 25.02 3.56
N SER A 99 9.78 24.75 2.26
CA SER A 99 10.50 23.59 1.73
C SER A 99 12.01 23.68 1.97
N GLU A 100 12.59 24.87 2.00
CA GLU A 100 14.00 25.11 2.31
C GLU A 100 14.26 24.95 3.82
N LEU A 101 13.40 25.50 4.68
CA LEU A 101 13.45 25.26 6.14
C LEU A 101 13.38 23.75 6.46
N ILE A 102 12.49 23.00 5.80
CA ILE A 102 12.37 21.54 5.97
C ILE A 102 13.63 20.80 5.45
N ARG A 103 14.32 21.32 4.42
CA ARG A 103 15.58 20.72 3.93
C ARG A 103 16.75 20.94 4.88
N SER A 104 16.78 22.03 5.64
CA SER A 104 17.93 22.39 6.48
C SER A 104 18.05 21.54 7.76
N LEU A 105 16.92 21.03 8.30
CA LEU A 105 16.84 20.14 9.48
C LEU A 105 17.49 20.64 10.79
N THR A 106 17.92 21.90 10.83
CA THR A 106 18.28 22.66 12.04
C THR A 106 17.05 22.88 12.95
N PRO A 107 17.17 23.50 14.16
CA PRO A 107 16.00 23.77 15.00
C PRO A 107 15.13 24.91 14.41
N VAL A 108 14.29 24.56 13.44
CA VAL A 108 13.48 25.53 12.66
C VAL A 108 11.97 25.40 12.95
N LYS A 109 11.55 24.69 14.01
CA LYS A 109 10.12 24.45 14.31
C LYS A 109 9.34 25.76 14.47
N ASP A 110 9.86 26.72 15.23
CA ASP A 110 9.15 27.99 15.47
C ASP A 110 9.15 28.89 14.23
N LEU A 111 10.26 28.98 13.49
CA LEU A 111 10.30 29.75 12.23
C LEU A 111 9.41 29.13 11.14
N PHE A 112 9.28 27.80 11.11
CA PHE A 112 8.32 27.09 10.27
C PHE A 112 6.88 27.41 10.69
N LEU A 113 6.55 27.26 11.98
CA LEU A 113 5.21 27.53 12.51
C LEU A 113 4.79 29.01 12.35
N ASN A 114 5.74 29.95 12.44
CA ASN A 114 5.51 31.37 12.17
C ASN A 114 5.29 31.64 10.69
N THR A 115 6.21 31.16 9.81
CA THR A 115 6.07 31.29 8.35
C THR A 115 4.79 30.62 7.82
N PHE A 116 4.30 29.58 8.51
CA PHE A 116 3.03 28.92 8.25
C PHE A 116 1.81 29.69 8.83
N GLY A 117 1.97 30.30 10.00
CA GLY A 117 0.96 31.16 10.63
C GLY A 117 0.63 32.41 9.80
N GLU A 118 1.62 32.95 9.09
CA GLU A 118 1.48 34.04 8.10
C GLU A 118 0.54 33.74 6.93
N ILE A 119 0.13 32.47 6.73
CA ILE A 119 -0.67 32.03 5.58
C ILE A 119 -2.15 31.98 5.97
N ALA A 120 -3.04 32.38 5.04
CA ALA A 120 -4.49 32.36 5.23
C ALA A 120 -5.00 30.94 5.58
N ALA A 121 -5.99 30.85 6.47
CA ALA A 121 -6.46 29.58 7.02
C ALA A 121 -6.94 28.58 5.95
N GLN A 122 -7.59 29.08 4.90
CA GLN A 122 -8.05 28.31 3.74
C GLN A 122 -6.91 27.64 2.94
N ASP A 123 -5.73 28.28 2.87
CA ASP A 123 -4.60 27.85 2.03
C ASP A 123 -3.58 26.97 2.78
N ARG A 124 -3.56 27.06 4.11
CA ARG A 124 -2.74 26.23 5.01
C ARG A 124 -2.88 24.73 4.72
N ASN A 125 -4.11 24.27 4.46
CA ASN A 125 -4.42 22.86 4.18
C ASN A 125 -3.86 22.42 2.81
N LEU A 126 -4.05 23.24 1.77
CA LEU A 126 -3.49 23.04 0.44
C LEU A 126 -1.94 23.04 0.47
N LEU A 127 -1.34 23.88 1.32
CA LEU A 127 0.10 23.97 1.48
C LEU A 127 0.70 22.71 2.14
N PHE A 128 0.12 22.21 3.24
CA PHE A 128 0.58 20.95 3.85
C PHE A 128 0.43 19.76 2.89
N SER A 129 -0.67 19.71 2.14
CA SER A 129 -0.85 18.73 1.07
C SER A 129 0.27 18.81 0.02
N LYS A 130 0.68 20.01 -0.41
CA LYS A 130 1.83 20.22 -1.32
C LYS A 130 3.15 19.78 -0.67
N LEU A 131 3.41 20.12 0.59
CA LEU A 131 4.63 19.71 1.30
C LEU A 131 4.77 18.18 1.40
N LEU A 132 3.70 17.46 1.74
CA LEU A 132 3.67 15.99 1.76
C LEU A 132 3.67 15.34 0.34
N LYS A 133 3.54 16.13 -0.73
CA LYS A 133 3.74 15.71 -2.12
C LYS A 133 5.16 15.97 -2.63
N ILE A 134 5.86 16.95 -2.05
CA ILE A 134 7.29 17.22 -2.25
C ILE A 134 8.11 16.17 -1.46
N PHE A 135 7.86 16.05 -0.16
CA PHE A 135 8.53 15.14 0.76
C PHE A 135 7.71 13.86 0.91
N LYS A 136 8.07 12.82 0.17
CA LYS A 136 7.30 11.57 0.02
C LYS A 136 8.14 10.29 -0.06
N ASP A 137 9.46 10.42 -0.19
CA ASP A 137 10.39 9.30 -0.40
C ASP A 137 11.04 8.87 0.94
N ARG A 138 11.58 7.65 1.03
CA ARG A 138 12.27 7.12 2.23
C ARG A 138 13.38 8.07 2.75
N LYS A 139 14.13 8.72 1.84
CA LYS A 139 15.18 9.72 2.15
C LYS A 139 14.66 10.98 2.89
N ASP A 140 13.34 11.18 2.90
CA ASP A 140 12.67 12.32 3.50
C ASP A 140 11.94 11.94 4.80
N HIS A 141 12.14 10.73 5.35
CA HIS A 141 11.45 10.28 6.57
C HIS A 141 11.56 11.27 7.75
N ALA A 142 12.75 11.81 8.02
CA ALA A 142 12.93 12.85 9.06
C ALA A 142 12.20 14.16 8.74
N LYS A 143 12.11 14.53 7.45
CA LYS A 143 11.40 15.72 6.96
C LYS A 143 9.88 15.55 7.08
N ILE A 144 9.38 14.35 6.74
CA ILE A 144 7.99 13.94 6.93
C ILE A 144 7.64 13.93 8.42
N ALA A 145 8.51 13.39 9.28
CA ALA A 145 8.31 13.41 10.73
C ALA A 145 8.24 14.84 11.30
N PHE A 146 9.12 15.75 10.86
CA PHE A 146 9.06 17.18 11.21
C PHE A 146 7.76 17.85 10.74
N ILE A 147 7.30 17.58 9.51
CA ILE A 147 6.00 18.08 9.01
C ILE A 147 4.85 17.56 9.88
N PHE A 148 4.86 16.28 10.27
CA PHE A 148 3.85 15.67 11.13
C PHE A 148 3.86 16.22 12.57
N ASP A 149 5.02 16.55 13.13
CA ASP A 149 5.15 17.20 14.44
C ASP A 149 4.63 18.65 14.41
N CYS A 150 4.93 19.40 13.35
CA CYS A 150 4.35 20.73 13.14
C CYS A 150 2.82 20.67 12.94
N LEU A 151 2.33 19.71 12.16
CA LEU A 151 0.90 19.43 11.98
C LEU A 151 0.21 19.10 13.30
N LYS A 152 0.72 18.13 14.07
CA LYS A 152 0.17 17.72 15.37
C LYS A 152 0.12 18.87 16.40
N THR A 153 1.00 19.85 16.28
CA THR A 153 1.02 21.06 17.13
C THR A 153 -0.16 22.01 16.82
N LYS A 154 -0.82 21.87 15.66
CA LYS A 154 -1.94 22.72 15.20
C LYS A 154 -3.27 21.99 15.00
N TYR A 155 -3.23 20.71 14.64
CA TYR A 155 -4.39 19.85 14.39
C TYR A 155 -4.30 18.64 15.33
N GLN A 156 -4.96 18.74 16.49
CA GLN A 156 -4.90 17.71 17.53
C GLN A 156 -5.71 16.45 17.17
N GLU A 157 -6.65 16.58 16.24
CA GLU A 157 -7.48 15.52 15.65
C GLU A 157 -6.61 14.41 15.03
N LEU A 158 -5.39 14.73 14.59
CA LEU A 158 -4.42 13.73 14.12
C LEU A 158 -4.08 12.68 15.18
N ASN A 159 -4.29 12.94 16.47
CA ASN A 159 -4.13 11.95 17.54
C ASN A 159 -5.26 10.90 17.56
N ASP A 160 -6.42 11.16 16.96
CA ASP A 160 -7.49 10.15 16.82
C ASP A 160 -7.16 9.13 15.73
N TYR A 161 -6.37 9.57 14.75
CA TYR A 161 -5.97 8.80 13.58
C TYR A 161 -4.61 8.08 13.76
N PHE A 162 -3.68 8.67 14.52
CA PHE A 162 -2.31 8.15 14.68
C PHE A 162 -1.91 7.95 16.13
N GLU A 163 -1.12 6.91 16.36
CA GLU A 163 -0.34 6.72 17.60
C GLU A 163 1.12 7.09 17.29
N PHE A 164 1.57 8.24 17.82
CA PHE A 164 2.88 8.82 17.53
C PHE A 164 3.94 8.31 18.51
N SER A 165 5.06 7.80 18.00
CA SER A 165 6.22 7.36 18.80
C SER A 165 7.53 7.94 18.23
N LYS A 166 8.66 7.70 18.92
CA LYS A 166 10.01 7.98 18.39
C LYS A 166 10.32 7.20 17.11
N GLU A 167 9.57 6.14 16.90
CA GLU A 167 9.78 5.08 15.91
C GLU A 167 8.90 5.26 14.66
N GLY A 168 7.85 6.07 14.75
CA GLY A 168 7.00 6.42 13.61
C GLY A 168 5.59 6.81 14.04
N ARG A 169 4.60 6.45 13.21
CA ARG A 169 3.17 6.67 13.46
C ARG A 169 2.44 5.37 13.16
N ALA A 170 1.88 4.71 14.18
CA ALA A 170 0.98 3.58 13.94
C ALA A 170 -0.43 4.10 13.61
N PHE A 171 -1.15 3.38 12.76
CA PHE A 171 -2.53 3.73 12.41
C PHE A 171 -3.51 3.22 13.48
N LYS A 172 -4.39 4.11 13.98
CA LYS A 172 -5.52 3.75 14.83
C LYS A 172 -6.71 3.23 14.00
N PRO A 173 -7.71 2.54 14.59
CA PRO A 173 -8.89 2.03 13.87
C PRO A 173 -9.56 3.09 12.96
N GLN A 174 -9.68 4.32 13.44
CA GLN A 174 -10.23 5.47 12.71
C GLN A 174 -9.48 5.79 11.40
N SER A 175 -8.16 5.59 11.37
CA SER A 175 -7.36 5.69 10.14
C SER A 175 -7.66 4.56 9.17
N LEU A 176 -7.82 3.34 9.69
CA LEU A 176 -8.01 2.16 8.86
C LEU A 176 -9.39 2.18 8.20
N GLN A 177 -10.43 2.70 8.86
CA GLN A 177 -11.73 2.93 8.22
C GLN A 177 -11.61 3.87 7.01
N LEU A 178 -11.00 5.06 7.18
CA LEU A 178 -10.77 5.97 6.05
C LEU A 178 -9.96 5.34 4.91
N LEU A 179 -9.09 4.37 5.23
CA LEU A 179 -8.29 3.65 4.23
C LEU A 179 -9.07 2.53 3.55
N VAL A 180 -10.00 1.85 4.23
CA VAL A 180 -10.96 0.91 3.62
C VAL A 180 -11.81 1.66 2.59
N ASP A 181 -12.48 2.74 3.02
CA ASP A 181 -13.31 3.60 2.17
C ASP A 181 -12.54 4.06 0.92
N TYR A 182 -11.28 4.48 1.12
CA TYR A 182 -10.37 4.88 0.04
C TYR A 182 -10.00 3.74 -0.92
N LEU A 183 -9.70 2.54 -0.41
CA LEU A 183 -9.29 1.40 -1.22
C LEU A 183 -10.47 0.87 -2.05
N GLN A 184 -11.67 0.80 -1.48
CA GLN A 184 -12.92 0.51 -2.20
C GLN A 184 -13.21 1.57 -3.27
N THR A 185 -13.18 2.86 -2.90
CA THR A 185 -13.37 4.01 -3.83
C THR A 185 -12.37 4.01 -4.99
N LYS A 186 -11.16 3.50 -4.78
CA LYS A 186 -10.12 3.37 -5.83
C LYS A 186 -10.09 2.02 -6.52
N LYS A 187 -11.00 1.09 -6.19
CA LYS A 187 -11.05 -0.29 -6.70
C LYS A 187 -9.72 -1.04 -6.52
N ILE A 188 -9.05 -0.77 -5.40
CA ILE A 188 -7.84 -1.46 -4.91
C ILE A 188 -8.23 -2.56 -3.89
N MET A 189 -9.42 -2.43 -3.31
CA MET A 189 -10.22 -3.46 -2.64
C MET A 189 -11.56 -3.56 -3.41
N GLU A 190 -12.25 -4.70 -3.38
CA GLU A 190 -13.56 -4.81 -4.03
C GLU A 190 -14.58 -3.84 -3.40
N PRO A 191 -15.34 -3.04 -4.20
CA PRO A 191 -16.26 -2.03 -3.65
C PRO A 191 -17.37 -2.55 -2.73
N ASN A 192 -17.77 -3.81 -2.87
CA ASN A 192 -18.87 -4.43 -2.10
C ASN A 192 -18.35 -5.36 -0.99
N PHE A 193 -17.04 -5.51 -0.83
CA PHE A 193 -16.46 -6.38 0.20
C PHE A 193 -16.56 -5.73 1.57
N HIS A 194 -17.24 -6.42 2.50
CA HIS A 194 -17.52 -5.95 3.85
C HIS A 194 -16.27 -6.02 4.73
N CYS A 195 -15.39 -5.02 4.61
CA CYS A 195 -14.21 -4.86 5.44
C CYS A 195 -14.52 -3.97 6.66
N ILE A 196 -14.50 -4.57 7.85
CA ILE A 196 -14.84 -3.99 9.15
C ILE A 196 -13.54 -3.77 9.94
N VAL A 197 -13.47 -2.68 10.72
CA VAL A 197 -12.31 -2.35 11.56
C VAL A 197 -12.73 -2.32 13.03
N CYS A 198 -12.20 -3.23 13.83
CA CYS A 198 -12.55 -3.40 15.24
C CYS A 198 -11.51 -2.73 16.15
N LYS A 199 -11.99 -2.03 17.19
CA LYS A 199 -11.16 -1.24 18.13
C LYS A 199 -10.32 -2.08 19.10
N ASP A 200 -10.77 -3.31 19.33
CA ASP A 200 -10.31 -4.31 20.30
C ASP A 200 -11.01 -5.65 19.98
N CYS A 201 -10.84 -6.68 20.81
CA CYS A 201 -11.49 -7.99 20.61
C CYS A 201 -12.98 -7.96 20.97
N GLU A 202 -13.39 -7.12 21.92
CA GLU A 202 -14.78 -6.97 22.37
C GLU A 202 -15.67 -6.36 21.26
N ASP A 203 -15.18 -5.35 20.56
CA ASP A 203 -15.79 -4.77 19.35
C ASP A 203 -15.88 -5.82 18.22
N PHE A 204 -14.87 -6.70 18.10
CA PHE A 204 -14.86 -7.80 17.14
C PHE A 204 -15.90 -8.89 17.46
N GLU A 205 -16.03 -9.33 18.71
CA GLU A 205 -17.07 -10.30 19.12
C GLU A 205 -18.48 -9.75 18.87
N SER A 206 -18.71 -8.46 19.09
CA SER A 206 -19.98 -7.81 18.76
C SER A 206 -20.30 -7.87 17.26
N GLU A 207 -19.30 -7.68 16.39
CA GLU A 207 -19.49 -7.79 14.93
C GLU A 207 -19.69 -9.25 14.46
N LEU A 208 -19.00 -10.23 15.08
CA LEU A 208 -19.21 -11.65 14.79
C LEU A 208 -20.67 -12.09 15.03
N GLN A 209 -21.29 -11.59 16.11
CA GLN A 209 -22.71 -11.86 16.42
C GLN A 209 -23.65 -11.25 15.37
N LYS A 210 -23.31 -10.11 14.78
CA LYS A 210 -24.12 -9.46 13.71
C LYS A 210 -24.07 -10.24 12.41
N ILE A 211 -22.93 -10.87 12.09
CA ILE A 211 -22.76 -11.65 10.84
C ILE A 211 -23.13 -13.14 10.96
N GLU A 212 -23.37 -13.69 12.15
CA GLU A 212 -23.64 -15.12 12.39
C GLU A 212 -24.64 -15.74 11.39
N LYS A 213 -25.70 -14.97 11.08
CA LYS A 213 -26.84 -15.36 10.23
C LYS A 213 -26.72 -14.85 8.78
N ALA A 214 -25.52 -14.45 8.35
CA ALA A 214 -25.27 -14.00 6.99
C ALA A 214 -25.61 -15.09 5.94
N PRO A 215 -26.01 -14.69 4.71
CA PRO A 215 -26.27 -15.63 3.62
C PRO A 215 -25.10 -16.57 3.31
N LEU A 216 -25.42 -17.71 2.71
CA LEU A 216 -24.42 -18.63 2.17
C LEU A 216 -23.50 -17.91 1.17
N ASN A 217 -22.21 -18.22 1.20
CA ASN A 217 -21.14 -17.61 0.41
C ASN A 217 -20.84 -16.12 0.71
N SER A 218 -21.47 -15.51 1.73
CA SER A 218 -21.07 -14.16 2.18
C SER A 218 -19.62 -14.14 2.66
N THR A 219 -18.89 -13.10 2.27
CA THR A 219 -17.48 -12.86 2.64
C THR A 219 -17.34 -11.57 3.45
N PHE A 220 -16.45 -11.60 4.45
CA PHE A 220 -16.17 -10.47 5.33
C PHE A 220 -14.67 -10.36 5.59
N GLY A 221 -14.18 -9.14 5.76
CA GLY A 221 -12.83 -8.85 6.22
C GLY A 221 -12.88 -8.13 7.56
N PHE A 222 -11.98 -8.47 8.47
CA PHE A 222 -11.84 -7.83 9.77
C PHE A 222 -10.41 -7.39 9.98
N ILE A 223 -10.20 -6.12 10.33
CA ILE A 223 -8.92 -5.65 10.86
C ILE A 223 -9.11 -5.41 12.35
N VAL A 224 -8.54 -6.29 13.17
CA VAL A 224 -8.75 -6.30 14.62
C VAL A 224 -7.50 -5.75 15.31
N ARG A 225 -7.69 -4.73 16.16
CA ARG A 225 -6.64 -4.25 17.07
C ARG A 225 -6.45 -5.27 18.18
N CYS A 226 -5.24 -5.80 18.32
CA CYS A 226 -4.98 -6.86 19.29
C CYS A 226 -4.66 -6.28 20.68
N GLN A 227 -5.04 -7.00 21.73
CA GLN A 227 -4.71 -6.67 23.13
C GLN A 227 -3.55 -7.53 23.66
N ASN A 228 -2.93 -7.10 24.75
CA ASN A 228 -1.97 -7.92 25.51
C ASN A 228 -2.67 -8.89 26.48
N SER A 229 -1.90 -9.62 27.27
CA SER A 229 -2.36 -10.51 28.34
C SER A 229 -3.28 -9.86 29.39
N ASP A 230 -3.23 -8.54 29.53
CA ASP A 230 -3.96 -7.76 30.53
C ASP A 230 -5.14 -7.00 29.89
N SER A 231 -5.60 -7.47 28.73
CA SER A 231 -6.65 -6.87 27.88
C SER A 231 -6.39 -5.42 27.44
N LYS A 232 -5.14 -4.92 27.53
CA LYS A 232 -4.79 -3.56 27.11
C LYS A 232 -4.54 -3.51 25.59
N PRO A 233 -5.15 -2.56 24.85
CA PRO A 233 -4.92 -2.41 23.42
C PRO A 233 -3.44 -2.16 23.08
N THR A 234 -2.93 -2.89 22.08
CA THR A 234 -1.55 -2.71 21.56
C THR A 234 -1.56 -1.90 20.28
N ALA A 235 -0.41 -1.49 19.75
CA ALA A 235 -0.32 -0.93 18.40
C ALA A 235 -0.47 -1.98 17.28
N HIS A 236 -0.58 -3.28 17.61
CA HIS A 236 -0.62 -4.38 16.65
C HIS A 236 -2.04 -4.62 16.10
N MET A 237 -2.12 -4.92 14.80
CA MET A 237 -3.34 -5.16 14.04
C MET A 237 -3.19 -6.43 13.20
N THR A 238 -4.17 -7.32 13.25
CA THR A 238 -4.22 -8.56 12.44
C THR A 238 -5.39 -8.52 11.45
N ALA A 239 -5.26 -9.20 10.31
CA ALA A 239 -6.35 -9.37 9.35
C ALA A 239 -7.00 -10.74 9.51
N ILE A 240 -8.33 -10.79 9.49
CA ILE A 240 -9.12 -12.02 9.44
C ILE A 240 -10.08 -11.93 8.26
N TYR A 241 -10.01 -12.89 7.33
CA TYR A 241 -10.94 -13.06 6.22
C TYR A 241 -11.88 -14.23 6.51
N LEU A 242 -13.20 -14.00 6.44
CA LEU A 242 -14.23 -15.01 6.69
C LEU A 242 -15.05 -15.30 5.43
N GLN A 243 -15.45 -16.55 5.25
CA GLN A 243 -16.46 -16.97 4.27
C GLN A 243 -17.50 -17.89 4.92
N ARG A 244 -18.78 -17.58 4.70
CA ARG A 244 -19.91 -18.41 5.15
C ARG A 244 -20.10 -19.62 4.24
N THR A 245 -20.12 -20.83 4.80
CA THR A 245 -20.32 -22.07 4.05
C THR A 245 -21.55 -22.85 4.57
N ASN A 246 -21.89 -23.95 3.88
CA ASN A 246 -22.94 -24.87 4.31
C ASN A 246 -22.59 -25.67 5.58
N GLN A 247 -21.31 -25.76 5.96
CA GLN A 247 -20.83 -26.52 7.12
C GLN A 247 -20.59 -25.65 8.37
N GLY A 248 -20.55 -24.33 8.21
CA GLY A 248 -20.21 -23.35 9.24
C GLY A 248 -19.54 -22.12 8.62
N TRP A 249 -18.36 -21.77 9.12
CA TRP A 249 -17.49 -20.72 8.56
C TRP A 249 -16.14 -21.30 8.15
N LYS A 250 -15.50 -20.72 7.15
CA LYS A 250 -14.05 -20.83 6.93
C LYS A 250 -13.40 -19.48 7.26
N ALA A 251 -12.24 -19.50 7.89
CA ALA A 251 -11.55 -18.29 8.33
C ALA A 251 -10.05 -18.33 8.06
N LEU A 252 -9.48 -17.25 7.54
CA LEU A 252 -8.06 -17.08 7.31
C LEU A 252 -7.57 -15.88 8.13
N GLN A 253 -6.81 -16.12 9.19
CA GLN A 253 -6.10 -15.08 9.92
C GLN A 253 -4.68 -14.91 9.36
N LEU A 254 -4.35 -13.66 9.02
CA LEU A 254 -3.03 -13.24 8.59
C LEU A 254 -2.45 -12.24 9.58
N ASP A 255 -1.31 -12.62 10.15
CA ASP A 255 -0.44 -11.75 10.93
C ASP A 255 0.93 -11.74 10.22
N ALA A 256 1.32 -10.58 9.71
CA ALA A 256 2.58 -10.42 9.01
C ALA A 256 3.81 -10.48 9.93
N ALA A 257 3.65 -10.22 11.23
CA ALA A 257 4.72 -10.22 12.23
C ALA A 257 4.89 -11.59 12.88
N GLY A 258 3.80 -12.21 13.37
CA GLY A 258 3.84 -13.34 14.31
C GLY A 258 3.91 -12.84 15.76
N HIS A 259 3.02 -11.93 16.13
CA HIS A 259 2.97 -11.26 17.43
C HIS A 259 1.92 -11.91 18.34
N ALA A 260 2.31 -12.32 19.55
CA ALA A 260 1.51 -13.18 20.43
C ALA A 260 0.10 -12.63 20.76
N SER A 261 -0.11 -11.32 20.71
CA SER A 261 -1.42 -10.67 20.87
C SER A 261 -2.46 -11.11 19.83
N ALA A 262 -2.04 -11.54 18.63
CA ALA A 262 -2.91 -12.01 17.56
C ALA A 262 -3.68 -13.30 17.92
N THR A 263 -3.30 -13.97 19.01
CA THR A 263 -4.00 -15.13 19.58
C THR A 263 -5.39 -14.77 20.12
N LEU A 264 -5.60 -13.57 20.66
CA LEU A 264 -6.89 -13.20 21.26
C LEU A 264 -8.03 -13.12 20.22
N PRO A 265 -7.87 -12.44 19.06
CA PRO A 265 -8.83 -12.53 17.96
C PRO A 265 -9.07 -13.97 17.46
N ALA A 266 -8.05 -14.83 17.45
CA ALA A 266 -8.19 -16.24 17.05
C ALA A 266 -9.09 -17.02 18.03
N LEU A 267 -9.02 -16.72 19.34
CA LEU A 267 -9.85 -17.33 20.37
C LEU A 267 -11.29 -16.80 20.31
N ALA A 268 -11.47 -15.48 20.24
CA ALA A 268 -12.76 -14.79 20.10
C ALA A 268 -13.57 -15.32 18.90
N LEU A 269 -12.90 -15.57 17.78
CA LEU A 269 -13.53 -16.14 16.58
C LEU A 269 -13.98 -17.60 16.80
N LYS A 270 -13.14 -18.43 17.44
CA LYS A 270 -13.40 -19.85 17.68
C LYS A 270 -14.44 -20.10 18.78
N SER A 271 -14.61 -19.17 19.73
CA SER A 271 -15.66 -19.23 20.76
C SER A 271 -17.02 -18.80 20.23
N ASN A 272 -17.08 -17.78 19.35
CA ASN A 272 -18.34 -17.24 18.84
C ASN A 272 -18.87 -17.97 17.59
N LEU A 273 -18.01 -18.54 16.73
CA LEU A 273 -18.43 -19.18 15.48
C LEU A 273 -17.86 -20.60 15.29
N LYS A 274 -18.71 -21.54 14.85
CA LYS A 274 -18.24 -22.84 14.34
C LYS A 274 -17.44 -22.63 13.04
N VAL A 275 -16.11 -22.74 13.14
CA VAL A 275 -15.18 -22.28 12.11
C VAL A 275 -14.08 -23.30 11.80
N ARG A 276 -13.81 -23.55 10.52
CA ARG A 276 -12.54 -24.15 10.05
C ARG A 276 -11.53 -23.02 9.92
N PHE A 277 -10.54 -22.99 10.81
CA PHE A 277 -9.64 -21.87 10.97
C PHE A 277 -8.27 -22.16 10.35
N PHE A 278 -7.76 -21.20 9.58
CA PHE A 278 -6.45 -21.19 8.94
C PHE A 278 -5.69 -19.97 9.48
N GLN A 279 -4.42 -20.14 9.86
CA GLN A 279 -3.61 -19.08 10.46
C GLN A 279 -2.22 -19.05 9.83
N GLY A 280 -1.67 -17.86 9.61
CA GLY A 280 -0.24 -17.75 9.30
C GLY A 280 0.15 -16.41 8.69
N GLY A 281 1.09 -16.46 7.75
CA GLY A 281 1.65 -15.28 7.10
C GLY A 281 2.71 -14.53 7.91
N GLU A 282 3.20 -15.13 9.00
CA GLU A 282 4.24 -14.58 9.87
C GLU A 282 5.53 -14.21 9.11
N LYS A 283 6.39 -13.41 9.77
CA LYS A 283 7.77 -13.15 9.32
C LYS A 283 7.84 -12.48 7.93
N ARG A 284 6.73 -11.92 7.42
CA ARG A 284 6.69 -11.02 6.26
C ARG A 284 7.11 -9.60 6.64
N GLN A 285 6.65 -9.15 7.80
CA GLN A 285 6.94 -7.88 8.45
C GLN A 285 8.27 -7.97 9.25
N SER A 286 8.96 -6.84 9.36
CA SER A 286 10.18 -6.65 10.16
C SER A 286 10.18 -5.32 10.92
N ASN A 287 9.47 -4.29 10.45
CA ASN A 287 9.19 -3.07 11.24
C ASN A 287 7.89 -3.23 12.08
N TYR A 288 7.78 -2.60 13.26
CA TYR A 288 6.62 -2.74 14.17
C TYR A 288 5.36 -1.95 13.72
N ILE A 289 5.50 -0.77 13.12
CA ILE A 289 4.37 0.15 12.82
C ILE A 289 3.49 -0.28 11.64
N SER A 290 3.95 -1.17 10.77
CA SER A 290 3.27 -1.46 9.50
C SER A 290 2.29 -2.63 9.51
N CYS A 291 2.03 -3.27 10.66
CA CYS A 291 1.05 -4.37 10.78
C CYS A 291 -0.32 -4.02 10.19
N ALA A 292 -0.82 -2.81 10.47
CA ALA A 292 -2.08 -2.32 9.91
C ALA A 292 -2.04 -2.12 8.37
N VAL A 293 -0.86 -1.84 7.81
CA VAL A 293 -0.66 -1.73 6.34
C VAL A 293 -0.65 -3.12 5.70
N TYR A 294 -0.08 -4.13 6.37
CA TYR A 294 -0.22 -5.54 5.97
C TYR A 294 -1.68 -5.97 6.02
N ALA A 295 -2.39 -5.73 7.13
CA ALA A 295 -3.79 -6.12 7.26
C ALA A 295 -4.70 -5.50 6.17
N LEU A 296 -4.54 -4.20 5.90
CA LEU A 296 -5.21 -3.52 4.77
C LEU A 296 -4.83 -4.13 3.41
N TYR A 297 -3.55 -4.44 3.19
CA TYR A 297 -3.09 -5.00 1.91
C TYR A 297 -3.63 -6.43 1.69
N ASP A 298 -3.58 -7.25 2.72
CA ASP A 298 -3.98 -8.65 2.67
C ASP A 298 -5.48 -8.79 2.41
N LEU A 299 -6.33 -8.04 3.13
CA LEU A 299 -7.77 -8.01 2.87
C LEU A 299 -8.12 -7.37 1.51
N ALA A 300 -7.40 -6.31 1.10
CA ALA A 300 -7.58 -5.73 -0.23
C ALA A 300 -7.26 -6.75 -1.35
N LYS A 301 -6.34 -7.69 -1.12
CA LYS A 301 -6.08 -8.81 -2.04
C LYS A 301 -7.12 -9.91 -1.97
N LEU A 302 -7.44 -10.40 -0.78
CA LEU A 302 -8.43 -11.46 -0.59
C LEU A 302 -9.85 -11.05 -1.03
N SER A 303 -10.15 -9.74 -1.07
CA SER A 303 -11.41 -9.21 -1.59
C SER A 303 -11.67 -9.47 -3.09
N PHE A 304 -10.67 -9.91 -3.87
CA PHE A 304 -10.83 -10.29 -5.28
C PHE A 304 -10.61 -11.79 -5.55
N GLU A 305 -10.44 -12.59 -4.50
CA GLU A 305 -10.09 -14.02 -4.61
C GLU A 305 -11.35 -14.86 -4.31
N GLU A 306 -12.08 -15.28 -5.34
CA GLU A 306 -13.34 -16.05 -5.18
C GLU A 306 -13.13 -17.42 -4.49
N HIS A 307 -11.91 -17.97 -4.58
CA HIS A 307 -11.55 -19.34 -4.20
C HIS A 307 -10.42 -19.44 -3.16
N VAL A 308 -10.31 -18.48 -2.22
CA VAL A 308 -9.26 -18.46 -1.17
C VAL A 308 -9.09 -19.83 -0.51
N PHE A 309 -10.16 -20.36 0.08
CA PHE A 309 -10.08 -21.57 0.89
C PHE A 309 -9.93 -22.84 0.06
N ASP A 310 -10.54 -22.91 -1.13
CA ASP A 310 -10.36 -24.05 -2.03
C ASP A 310 -8.90 -24.16 -2.49
N ASN A 311 -8.22 -23.03 -2.66
CA ASN A 311 -6.81 -22.99 -3.03
C ASN A 311 -5.86 -23.26 -1.85
N LEU A 312 -6.28 -22.97 -0.61
CA LEU A 312 -5.55 -23.40 0.59
C LEU A 312 -5.70 -24.91 0.81
N GLU A 313 -6.92 -25.43 0.78
CA GLU A 313 -7.22 -26.84 1.08
C GLU A 313 -6.59 -27.81 0.06
N LYS A 314 -6.43 -27.41 -1.21
CA LYS A 314 -5.69 -28.19 -2.22
C LYS A 314 -4.20 -28.39 -1.92
N ASN A 315 -3.59 -27.52 -1.11
CA ASN A 315 -2.16 -27.59 -0.77
C ASN A 315 -1.90 -28.36 0.54
N LEU A 316 -2.94 -28.76 1.27
CA LEU A 316 -2.81 -29.55 2.48
C LEU A 316 -2.73 -31.03 2.12
N ASN A 317 -1.62 -31.68 2.51
CA ASN A 317 -1.58 -33.13 2.57
C ASN A 317 -2.67 -33.61 3.55
N GLN A 318 -3.37 -34.68 3.20
CA GLN A 318 -4.62 -35.11 3.87
C GLN A 318 -4.42 -35.79 5.24
N GLU A 319 -3.21 -35.74 5.79
CA GLU A 319 -2.83 -36.41 7.03
C GLU A 319 -3.04 -35.46 8.22
N ASN A 320 -3.87 -35.87 9.18
CA ASN A 320 -4.31 -35.13 10.37
C ASN A 320 -5.25 -33.93 10.05
N HIS A 321 -6.56 -34.23 10.00
CA HIS A 321 -7.62 -33.23 9.81
C HIS A 321 -8.51 -32.97 11.05
N ASP A 322 -8.23 -33.62 12.19
CA ASP A 322 -9.01 -33.45 13.44
C ASP A 322 -8.77 -32.09 14.13
N ASP A 323 -7.65 -31.42 13.82
CA ASP A 323 -7.38 -30.07 14.29
C ASP A 323 -8.18 -29.03 13.48
N ASN A 324 -9.11 -28.34 14.14
CA ASN A 324 -9.88 -27.23 13.54
C ASN A 324 -9.03 -25.97 13.24
N CYS A 325 -7.70 -26.06 13.40
CA CYS A 325 -6.74 -24.96 13.37
C CYS A 325 -5.51 -25.29 12.50
N ILE A 326 -5.57 -24.94 11.22
CA ILE A 326 -4.53 -25.23 10.22
C ILE A 326 -3.49 -24.11 10.23
N GLN A 327 -2.23 -24.43 10.52
CA GLN A 327 -1.12 -23.48 10.41
C GLN A 327 -0.55 -23.46 8.99
N LEU A 328 -0.42 -22.26 8.41
CA LEU A 328 0.04 -22.00 7.05
C LEU A 328 1.47 -21.45 7.05
N SER A 329 2.32 -22.04 6.21
CA SER A 329 3.62 -21.49 5.89
C SER A 329 3.48 -20.25 4.98
N ALA A 330 4.56 -19.49 4.85
CA ALA A 330 4.62 -18.40 3.87
C ALA A 330 4.53 -18.90 2.41
N ALA A 331 4.73 -20.20 2.14
CA ALA A 331 4.64 -20.78 0.79
C ALA A 331 3.20 -21.13 0.40
N ASP A 332 2.26 -21.25 1.35
CA ASP A 332 0.86 -21.59 1.07
C ASP A 332 0.07 -20.38 0.54
N LEU A 333 0.44 -19.18 1.01
CA LEU A 333 -0.09 -17.88 0.58
C LEU A 333 -0.05 -17.67 -0.95
N THR A 334 -0.90 -16.78 -1.47
CA THR A 334 -0.83 -16.35 -2.88
C THR A 334 0.41 -15.48 -3.13
N LEU A 335 0.86 -15.41 -4.39
CA LEU A 335 2.05 -14.63 -4.76
C LEU A 335 1.94 -13.15 -4.36
N ASP A 336 0.76 -12.54 -4.49
CA ASP A 336 0.56 -11.13 -4.11
C ASP A 336 0.67 -10.94 -2.57
N LEU A 337 0.22 -11.88 -1.74
CA LEU A 337 0.43 -11.83 -0.28
C LEU A 337 1.90 -12.02 0.14
N ILE A 338 2.68 -12.76 -0.66
CA ILE A 338 4.13 -12.94 -0.46
C ILE A 338 4.92 -11.69 -0.90
N LYS A 339 4.40 -10.96 -1.90
CA LYS A 339 4.99 -9.77 -2.54
C LYS A 339 5.34 -8.61 -1.60
N VAL A 340 4.71 -8.56 -0.43
CA VAL A 340 4.92 -7.57 0.63
C VAL A 340 5.95 -7.98 1.69
N THR A 341 6.58 -9.15 1.56
CA THR A 341 7.66 -9.60 2.46
C THR A 341 8.85 -8.63 2.43
N GLU A 342 9.19 -7.99 3.55
CA GLU A 342 10.28 -7.01 3.66
C GLU A 342 11.66 -7.65 3.43
N HIS A 343 11.88 -8.84 4.01
CA HIS A 343 13.15 -9.55 3.94
C HIS A 343 13.32 -10.29 2.59
N VAL A 344 14.06 -9.69 1.65
CA VAL A 344 14.16 -10.17 0.26
C VAL A 344 14.76 -11.57 0.11
N GLY A 345 15.64 -12.02 1.02
CA GLY A 345 16.15 -13.40 1.02
C GLY A 345 15.01 -14.43 1.19
N ARG A 346 14.31 -14.39 2.33
CA ARG A 346 13.06 -15.12 2.62
C ARG A 346 12.06 -15.06 1.46
N MET A 347 11.78 -13.86 0.92
CA MET A 347 10.87 -13.72 -0.23
C MET A 347 11.36 -14.52 -1.45
N LYS A 348 12.65 -14.45 -1.79
CA LYS A 348 13.23 -15.19 -2.93
C LYS A 348 13.18 -16.71 -2.71
N SER A 349 13.44 -17.21 -1.50
CA SER A 349 13.34 -18.64 -1.21
C SER A 349 11.88 -19.13 -1.25
N THR A 350 10.94 -18.40 -0.65
CA THR A 350 9.52 -18.77 -0.63
C THR A 350 8.92 -18.81 -2.04
N VAL A 351 9.16 -17.79 -2.87
CA VAL A 351 8.62 -17.75 -4.24
C VAL A 351 9.26 -18.81 -5.14
N ARG A 352 10.58 -19.08 -5.01
CA ARG A 352 11.23 -20.20 -5.71
C ARG A 352 10.64 -21.55 -5.30
N SER A 353 10.37 -21.75 -4.01
CA SER A 353 9.76 -22.99 -3.50
C SER A 353 8.30 -23.15 -3.92
N LYS A 354 7.53 -22.06 -4.06
CA LYS A 354 6.14 -22.12 -4.53
C LYS A 354 6.03 -22.35 -6.04
N LEU A 355 7.02 -21.89 -6.81
CA LEU A 355 7.00 -21.97 -8.28
C LEU A 355 7.81 -23.12 -8.88
N SER A 356 8.53 -23.92 -8.08
CA SER A 356 9.36 -25.03 -8.57
C SER A 356 8.58 -26.14 -9.26
N SER A 357 7.27 -26.27 -8.98
CA SER A 357 6.34 -27.21 -9.62
C SER A 357 5.56 -26.62 -10.80
N SER A 358 5.81 -25.35 -11.19
CA SER A 358 5.20 -24.76 -12.38
C SER A 358 5.72 -25.42 -13.67
N LEU A 359 4.91 -25.37 -14.73
CA LEU A 359 5.31 -25.71 -16.10
C LEU A 359 6.33 -24.73 -16.70
N ALA A 360 6.53 -23.54 -16.11
CA ALA A 360 7.49 -22.55 -16.58
C ALA A 360 8.09 -21.69 -15.43
N PRO A 361 8.81 -22.29 -14.45
CA PRO A 361 9.21 -21.61 -13.20
C PRO A 361 10.00 -20.32 -13.44
N GLU A 362 11.03 -20.36 -14.28
CA GLU A 362 11.90 -19.19 -14.55
C GLU A 362 11.14 -18.01 -15.19
N LYS A 363 10.11 -18.29 -15.98
CA LYS A 363 9.27 -17.25 -16.61
C LYS A 363 8.40 -16.56 -15.56
N GLU A 364 7.78 -17.33 -14.67
CA GLU A 364 6.94 -16.79 -13.60
C GLU A 364 7.77 -16.06 -12.53
N LEU A 365 8.95 -16.60 -12.17
CA LEU A 365 9.93 -15.94 -11.32
C LEU A 365 10.35 -14.58 -11.91
N THR A 366 10.64 -14.52 -13.21
CA THR A 366 10.98 -13.26 -13.91
C THR A 366 9.85 -12.24 -13.81
N VAL A 367 8.61 -12.64 -14.16
CA VAL A 367 7.41 -11.78 -14.08
C VAL A 367 7.17 -11.28 -12.65
N PHE A 368 7.32 -12.17 -11.66
CA PHE A 368 7.19 -11.81 -10.25
C PHE A 368 8.24 -10.76 -9.83
N PHE A 369 9.52 -11.00 -10.08
CA PHE A 369 10.60 -10.11 -9.64
C PHE A 369 10.61 -8.77 -10.37
N ASP A 370 10.32 -8.72 -11.67
CA ASP A 370 10.17 -7.44 -12.38
C ASP A 370 8.97 -6.64 -11.83
N SER A 371 7.88 -7.29 -11.38
CA SER A 371 6.73 -6.60 -10.78
C SER A 371 7.03 -5.90 -9.45
N ILE A 372 8.10 -6.30 -8.74
CA ILE A 372 8.55 -5.68 -7.48
C ILE A 372 9.88 -4.92 -7.57
N LYS A 373 10.61 -5.03 -8.67
CA LYS A 373 11.97 -4.46 -8.88
C LYS A 373 12.13 -3.00 -8.42
N LYS A 374 11.12 -2.16 -8.65
CA LYS A 374 11.09 -0.74 -8.25
C LYS A 374 10.95 -0.48 -6.74
N TYR A 375 10.67 -1.51 -5.95
CA TYR A 375 10.61 -1.49 -4.49
C TYR A 375 11.81 -2.17 -3.84
N LEU A 376 12.61 -2.94 -4.59
CA LEU A 376 13.83 -3.56 -4.09
C LEU A 376 14.94 -2.50 -4.00
N ILE A 377 15.39 -2.20 -2.78
CA ILE A 377 16.43 -1.19 -2.52
C ILE A 377 17.52 -1.77 -1.62
N ILE A 378 18.63 -1.02 -1.47
CA ILE A 378 19.67 -1.32 -0.49
C ILE A 378 19.44 -0.48 0.78
N GLU A 379 19.53 -1.15 1.92
CA GLU A 379 19.43 -0.59 3.29
C GLU A 379 20.49 -1.33 4.11
N ASP A 380 21.46 -0.61 4.67
CA ASP A 380 22.55 -1.13 5.52
C ASP A 380 23.29 -2.34 4.92
N ASN A 381 23.72 -2.20 3.65
CA ASN A 381 24.35 -3.22 2.81
C ASN A 381 23.52 -4.49 2.56
N ARG A 382 22.21 -4.46 2.84
CA ARG A 382 21.26 -5.57 2.62
C ARG A 382 20.20 -5.15 1.60
N GLN A 383 19.68 -6.11 0.82
CA GLN A 383 18.56 -5.87 -0.08
C GLN A 383 17.23 -6.05 0.66
N VAL A 384 16.38 -5.01 0.63
CA VAL A 384 15.07 -4.95 1.31
C VAL A 384 13.95 -4.60 0.33
N ASN A 385 12.72 -4.94 0.68
CA ASN A 385 11.52 -4.65 -0.10
C ASN A 385 10.73 -3.50 0.52
N ASP A 386 10.87 -2.31 -0.06
CA ASP A 386 10.36 -1.03 0.44
C ASP A 386 8.85 -0.81 0.15
N LEU A 387 8.16 -1.81 -0.41
CA LEU A 387 6.76 -1.71 -0.85
C LEU A 387 5.82 -1.27 0.29
N VAL A 388 5.87 -1.95 1.43
CA VAL A 388 4.98 -1.68 2.56
C VAL A 388 5.28 -0.31 3.17
N ARG A 389 6.56 0.06 3.31
CA ARG A 389 6.98 1.39 3.78
C ARG A 389 6.47 2.52 2.88
N ARG A 390 6.39 2.31 1.55
CA ARG A 390 5.79 3.28 0.61
C ARG A 390 4.27 3.33 0.67
N LEU A 391 3.60 2.21 0.93
CA LEU A 391 2.16 2.19 1.21
C LEU A 391 1.86 2.93 2.52
N HIS A 392 2.68 2.74 3.55
CA HIS A 392 2.62 3.43 4.83
C HIS A 392 2.65 4.96 4.63
N PHE A 393 3.70 5.53 4.01
CA PHE A 393 3.78 6.97 3.76
C PHE A 393 2.66 7.51 2.83
N LYS A 394 2.20 6.71 1.87
CA LYS A 394 1.03 7.05 1.02
C LYS A 394 -0.24 7.21 1.86
N TYR A 395 -0.45 6.30 2.81
CA TYR A 395 -1.63 6.26 3.68
C TYR A 395 -1.57 7.34 4.77
N GLU A 396 -0.41 7.54 5.40
CA GLU A 396 -0.16 8.66 6.32
C GLU A 396 -0.57 10.00 5.69
N ARG A 397 -0.09 10.27 4.46
CA ARG A 397 -0.45 11.49 3.75
C ARG A 397 -1.94 11.55 3.46
N TYR A 398 -2.55 10.48 2.95
CA TYR A 398 -3.98 10.49 2.61
C TYR A 398 -4.85 10.85 3.83
N ILE A 399 -4.54 10.30 5.00
CA ILE A 399 -5.23 10.61 6.25
C ILE A 399 -4.96 12.05 6.68
N ALA A 400 -3.71 12.54 6.61
CA ALA A 400 -3.42 13.94 6.91
C ALA A 400 -4.15 14.90 5.97
N GLU A 401 -4.19 14.62 4.65
CA GLU A 401 -4.98 15.36 3.67
C GLU A 401 -6.48 15.34 4.04
N LYS A 402 -7.02 14.20 4.48
CA LYS A 402 -8.42 14.06 4.90
C LYS A 402 -8.78 14.72 6.23
N VAL A 403 -7.85 14.82 7.18
CA VAL A 403 -8.06 15.56 8.43
C VAL A 403 -8.09 17.06 8.14
N LEU A 404 -7.13 17.55 7.35
CA LEU A 404 -7.07 18.95 6.92
C LEU A 404 -8.32 19.36 6.12
N GLU A 405 -8.82 18.50 5.23
CA GLU A 405 -10.08 18.73 4.49
C GLU A 405 -11.33 18.84 5.39
N LYS A 406 -11.32 18.26 6.61
CA LYS A 406 -12.45 18.30 7.57
C LYS A 406 -12.43 19.51 8.51
N THR A 407 -11.36 20.31 8.52
CA THR A 407 -11.23 21.52 9.35
C THR A 407 -11.68 22.79 8.61
N LEU A 408 -12.60 22.63 7.64
CA LEU A 408 -13.21 23.66 6.79
C LEU A 408 -14.73 23.42 6.72
#